data_AF-A0A2D3W9V3-F1
#
_entry.id   AF-A0A2D3W9V3-F1
#
_cell.length_a   1.000
_cell.length_b   1.000
_cell.length_c   1.000
_cell.angle_alpha   90.00
_cell.angle_beta   90.00
_cell.angle_gamma   90.00
#
_symmetry.space_group_name_H-M   'P 1'
#
loop_
_entity.id
_entity.type
_entity.pdbx_description
1 polymer ?
#
loop_
_entity_poly.entity_id
_entity_poly.type
_entity_poly.pdbx_seq_one_letter_code
_entity_poly.pdbx_strand_id
1 'polypeptide(L)'
;MQNGYYSVTGAMVTQFNKLDVISNNLANLNTPAFKRDDVVIGDFKRIFQEFQEEMPLKDNTKEASKFINATIDRVPQIVEGYVKYEQGGIKNTGNSLDLALKRNDIFFMVETPQGIRLTQNGAFTLNNEGTLVTKEGFPVLPSTYFQNRQYVTLPDDGELRVDKSGNLYNREDEIGRLYIVQSDDVKSLLKEGANLFKFKSTDELTELDTGELVAQGFLETSNINPVYEMTNLIEANRMVEMYQKVMKSHMNDLNSEAISKLASTKA
;
A
#
# COMPACT_ATOMS: atom_id res chain seq x y z
N MET A 1 -22.92 8.09 29.30
CA MET A 1 -21.58 8.63 29.62
C MET A 1 -20.45 7.81 28.99
N GLN A 2 -20.46 6.47 29.04
CA GLN A 2 -19.38 5.64 28.47
C GLN A 2 -19.34 5.60 26.92
N ASN A 3 -20.48 5.80 26.26
CA ASN A 3 -20.60 5.80 24.80
C ASN A 3 -19.67 6.80 24.08
N GLY A 4 -19.57 8.04 24.60
CA GLY A 4 -18.66 9.05 24.04
C GLY A 4 -17.19 8.65 24.19
N TYR A 5 -16.83 8.00 25.31
CA TYR A 5 -15.48 7.49 25.54
C TYR A 5 -15.09 6.39 24.54
N TYR A 6 -15.98 5.43 24.27
CA TYR A 6 -15.72 4.38 23.28
C TYR A 6 -15.57 4.95 21.87
N SER A 7 -16.41 5.91 21.50
CA SER A 7 -16.34 6.57 20.19
C SER A 7 -15.03 7.30 19.97
N VAL A 8 -14.59 8.04 20.99
CA VAL A 8 -13.32 8.79 20.98
C VAL A 8 -12.13 7.84 20.97
N THR A 9 -12.19 6.73 21.73
CA THR A 9 -11.15 5.70 21.74
C THR A 9 -11.00 5.06 20.37
N GLY A 10 -12.10 4.66 19.74
CA GLY A 10 -12.07 4.07 18.39
C GLY A 10 -11.56 5.07 17.34
N ALA A 11 -11.94 6.34 17.44
CA ALA A 11 -11.41 7.37 16.57
C ALA A 11 -9.90 7.62 16.76
N MET A 12 -9.43 7.59 18.01
CA MET A 12 -8.00 7.69 18.32
C MET A 12 -7.21 6.51 17.74
N VAL A 13 -7.71 5.28 17.88
CA VAL A 13 -7.08 4.08 17.29
C VAL A 13 -7.03 4.18 15.76
N THR A 14 -8.14 4.56 15.13
CA THR A 14 -8.18 4.79 13.68
C THR A 14 -7.17 5.84 13.24
N GLN A 15 -7.00 6.90 14.03
CA GLN A 15 -6.04 7.95 13.72
C GLN A 15 -4.59 7.51 13.91
N PHE A 16 -4.28 6.64 14.88
CA PHE A 16 -2.97 6.01 15.00
C PHE A 16 -2.65 5.12 13.81
N ASN A 17 -3.59 4.28 13.39
CA ASN A 17 -3.37 3.45 12.21
C ASN A 17 -3.15 4.29 10.95
N LYS A 18 -3.86 5.43 10.80
CA LYS A 18 -3.60 6.40 9.72
C LYS A 18 -2.20 7.03 9.84
N LEU A 19 -1.74 7.35 11.04
CA LEU A 19 -0.36 7.83 11.28
C LEU A 19 0.67 6.78 10.85
N ASP A 20 0.45 5.50 11.15
CA ASP A 20 1.35 4.42 10.78
C ASP A 20 1.48 4.29 9.26
N VAL A 21 0.36 4.37 8.53
CA VAL A 21 0.36 4.34 7.06
C VAL A 21 1.10 5.54 6.46
N ILE A 22 0.83 6.76 6.96
CA ILE A 22 1.53 7.96 6.48
C ILE A 22 3.04 7.88 6.80
N SER A 23 3.39 7.36 7.97
CA SER A 23 4.79 7.19 8.38
C SER A 23 5.50 6.16 7.50
N ASN A 24 4.83 5.06 7.14
CA ASN A 24 5.34 4.06 6.21
C ASN A 24 5.57 4.65 4.82
N ASN A 25 4.61 5.44 4.31
CA ASN A 25 4.76 6.16 3.06
C ASN A 25 6.00 7.08 3.13
N LEU A 26 6.08 7.95 4.14
CA LEU A 26 7.18 8.92 4.24
C LEU A 26 8.55 8.25 4.35
N ALA A 27 8.65 7.13 5.07
CA ALA A 27 9.87 6.34 5.17
C ALA A 27 10.33 5.76 3.82
N ASN A 28 9.38 5.44 2.94
CA ASN A 28 9.63 4.85 1.63
C ASN A 28 9.64 5.85 0.46
N LEU A 29 9.69 7.16 0.75
CA LEU A 29 9.69 8.21 -0.26
C LEU A 29 10.84 8.08 -1.28
N ASN A 30 12.00 7.63 -0.85
CA ASN A 30 13.18 7.42 -1.72
C ASN A 30 13.32 5.97 -2.20
N THR A 31 12.40 5.09 -1.82
CA THR A 31 12.44 3.69 -2.25
C THR A 31 11.96 3.62 -3.71
N PRO A 32 12.77 3.06 -4.64
CA PRO A 32 12.38 2.94 -6.03
C PRO A 32 11.09 2.13 -6.20
N ALA A 33 10.23 2.58 -7.12
CA ALA A 33 8.94 1.98 -7.45
C ALA A 33 8.00 1.75 -6.26
N PHE A 34 8.17 2.45 -5.13
CA PHE A 34 7.24 2.33 -4.00
C PHE A 34 5.89 2.95 -4.35
N LYS A 35 4.84 2.14 -4.25
CA LYS A 35 3.45 2.56 -4.40
C LYS A 35 2.85 2.91 -3.05
N ARG A 36 2.28 4.11 -2.98
CA ARG A 36 1.63 4.69 -1.81
C ARG A 36 0.50 3.80 -1.30
N ASP A 37 0.50 3.59 0.01
CA ASP A 37 -0.60 2.95 0.73
C ASP A 37 -1.57 4.02 1.25
N ASP A 38 -2.87 3.75 1.18
CA ASP A 38 -3.92 4.65 1.66
C ASP A 38 -5.03 3.85 2.35
N VAL A 39 -5.82 4.52 3.18
CA VAL A 39 -6.85 3.88 4.00
C VAL A 39 -8.21 4.55 3.82
N VAL A 40 -9.24 3.73 3.70
CA VAL A 40 -10.63 4.18 3.70
C VAL A 40 -11.16 4.10 5.13
N ILE A 41 -11.44 5.27 5.70
CA ILE A 41 -12.11 5.39 7.00
C ILE A 41 -13.62 5.40 6.76
N GLY A 42 -14.33 4.51 7.44
CA GLY A 42 -15.78 4.41 7.42
C GLY A 42 -16.34 4.15 8.82
N ASP A 43 -17.66 4.11 8.94
CA ASP A 43 -18.33 3.69 10.16
C ASP A 43 -18.88 2.26 10.01
N PHE A 44 -19.19 1.62 11.13
CA PHE A 44 -19.77 0.28 11.17
C PHE A 44 -21.04 0.16 10.29
N LYS A 45 -21.82 1.25 10.16
CA LYS A 45 -23.03 1.26 9.33
C LYS A 45 -22.75 1.15 7.84
N ARG A 46 -21.68 1.79 7.35
CA ARG A 46 -21.25 1.72 5.95
C ARG A 46 -20.73 0.34 5.54
N ILE A 47 -20.23 -0.45 6.50
CA ILE A 47 -19.75 -1.83 6.25
C ILE A 47 -20.89 -2.78 5.90
N PHE A 48 -22.06 -2.63 6.53
CA PHE A 48 -23.17 -3.59 6.35
C PHE A 48 -24.05 -3.35 5.12
N GLN A 49 -23.91 -2.23 4.39
CA GLN A 49 -24.77 -1.87 3.23
C GLN A 49 -26.30 -1.95 3.47
N GLU A 50 -26.76 -2.25 4.69
CA GLU A 50 -28.16 -2.51 5.07
C GLU A 50 -28.91 -1.26 5.53
N PHE A 51 -28.26 -0.11 5.61
CA PHE A 51 -28.94 1.13 5.98
C PHE A 51 -29.52 1.82 4.74
N GLN A 52 -30.84 1.75 4.57
CA GLN A 52 -31.56 2.74 3.79
C GLN A 52 -31.38 4.11 4.48
N GLU A 53 -30.90 5.12 3.74
CA GLU A 53 -30.84 6.51 4.24
C GLU A 53 -32.23 7.05 4.60
N GLU A 54 -33.28 6.50 3.96
CA GLU A 54 -34.67 6.79 4.27
C GLU A 54 -35.26 5.67 5.14
N MET A 55 -35.62 6.01 6.37
CA MET A 55 -36.44 5.11 7.19
C MET A 55 -37.81 4.94 6.54
N PRO A 56 -38.40 3.73 6.54
CA PRO A 56 -39.72 3.48 5.93
C PRO A 56 -40.87 4.26 6.59
N LEU A 57 -40.62 4.97 7.70
CA LEU A 57 -41.60 5.76 8.44
C LEU A 57 -41.11 7.18 8.64
N LYS A 58 -42.05 8.15 8.59
CA LYS A 58 -41.79 9.56 8.84
C LYS A 58 -41.38 9.81 10.31
N ASP A 59 -40.42 10.70 10.52
CA ASP A 59 -39.96 11.15 11.83
C ASP A 59 -41.11 11.65 12.73
N ASN A 60 -40.95 11.47 14.05
CA ASN A 60 -41.88 11.91 15.10
C ASN A 60 -43.24 11.20 15.16
N THR A 61 -43.32 9.93 14.72
CA THR A 61 -44.52 9.08 14.93
C THR A 61 -44.31 8.05 16.04
N LYS A 62 -45.41 7.65 16.72
CA LYS A 62 -45.38 6.61 17.78
C LYS A 62 -44.92 5.24 17.24
N GLU A 63 -45.11 4.99 15.95
CA GLU A 63 -44.62 3.79 15.25
C GLU A 63 -43.13 3.89 14.92
N ALA A 64 -42.62 5.06 14.52
CA ALA A 64 -41.20 5.31 14.35
C ALA A 64 -40.41 5.18 15.67
N SER A 65 -41.04 5.43 16.83
CA SER A 65 -40.38 5.24 18.14
C SER A 65 -40.04 3.77 18.49
N LYS A 66 -40.56 2.79 17.73
CA LYS A 66 -40.16 1.38 17.85
C LYS A 66 -38.84 1.09 17.12
N PHE A 67 -38.44 1.94 16.18
CA PHE A 67 -37.09 1.93 15.65
C PHE A 67 -36.22 2.57 16.72
N ILE A 68 -35.26 1.79 17.23
CA ILE A 68 -34.25 2.27 18.18
C ILE A 68 -33.71 3.58 17.61
N ASN A 69 -33.78 4.67 18.39
CA ASN A 69 -33.10 5.94 18.07
C ASN A 69 -31.72 5.59 17.52
N ALA A 70 -31.54 5.74 16.21
CA ALA A 70 -30.35 5.27 15.51
C ALA A 70 -29.15 6.21 15.75
N THR A 71 -29.11 6.87 16.91
CA THR A 71 -27.91 7.36 17.59
C THR A 71 -27.05 6.16 18.04
N ILE A 72 -26.83 5.21 17.13
CA ILE A 72 -25.73 4.29 17.22
C ILE A 72 -24.51 5.16 17.02
N ASP A 73 -23.70 5.27 18.06
CA ASP A 73 -22.42 5.96 18.03
C ASP A 73 -21.63 5.50 16.80
N ARG A 74 -21.36 6.44 15.89
CA ARG A 74 -20.56 6.18 14.69
C ARG A 74 -19.11 6.22 15.09
N VAL A 75 -18.55 5.04 15.37
CA VAL A 75 -17.12 4.90 15.62
C VAL A 75 -16.41 4.78 14.28
N PRO A 76 -15.51 5.71 13.93
CA PRO A 76 -14.74 5.60 12.70
C PRO A 76 -13.74 4.45 12.84
N GLN A 77 -13.65 3.62 11.80
CA GLN A 77 -12.76 2.47 11.69
C GLN A 77 -12.16 2.44 10.28
N ILE A 78 -10.97 1.83 10.15
CA ILE A 78 -10.41 1.53 8.84
C ILE A 78 -11.20 0.36 8.24
N VAL A 79 -11.87 0.62 7.13
CA VAL A 79 -12.67 -0.37 6.40
C VAL A 79 -11.80 -1.13 5.42
N GLU A 80 -10.88 -0.44 4.77
CA GLU A 80 -10.05 -0.99 3.71
C GLU A 80 -8.72 -0.24 3.63
N GLY A 81 -7.62 -0.96 3.45
CA GLY A 81 -6.34 -0.41 3.01
C GLY A 81 -6.12 -0.77 1.56
N TYR A 82 -5.70 0.17 0.73
CA TYR A 82 -5.46 -0.05 -0.68
C TYR A 82 -4.18 0.63 -1.15
N VAL A 83 -3.59 0.08 -2.20
CA VAL A 83 -2.38 0.61 -2.84
C VAL A 83 -2.79 1.49 -4.01
N LYS A 84 -2.19 2.68 -4.13
CA LYS A 84 -2.34 3.54 -5.32
C LYS A 84 -1.27 3.18 -6.34
N TYR A 85 -1.68 2.51 -7.42
CA TYR A 85 -0.81 2.06 -8.52
C TYR A 85 -0.53 3.14 -9.58
N GLU A 86 -0.57 4.42 -9.21
CA GLU A 86 -0.14 5.49 -10.11
C GLU A 86 1.35 5.35 -10.43
N GLN A 87 1.75 5.64 -11.67
CA GLN A 87 3.14 5.62 -12.07
C GLN A 87 3.90 6.74 -11.37
N GLY A 88 5.03 6.41 -10.74
CA GLY A 88 5.94 7.40 -10.19
C GLY A 88 6.69 8.16 -11.30
N GLY A 89 7.47 9.16 -10.90
CA GLY A 89 8.39 9.81 -11.84
C GLY A 89 9.48 8.84 -12.28
N ILE A 90 9.99 8.98 -13.51
CA ILE A 90 11.15 8.20 -13.98
C ILE A 90 12.40 9.07 -13.82
N LYS A 91 13.40 8.56 -13.11
CA LYS A 91 14.68 9.26 -12.85
C LYS A 91 15.81 8.55 -13.57
N ASN A 92 16.62 9.32 -14.31
CA ASN A 92 17.86 8.82 -14.89
C ASN A 92 18.91 8.62 -13.78
N THR A 93 19.43 7.40 -13.65
CA THR A 93 20.48 7.04 -12.71
C THR A 93 21.83 6.81 -13.39
N GLY A 94 21.83 6.51 -14.70
CA GLY A 94 23.03 6.20 -15.47
C GLY A 94 23.63 4.81 -15.20
N ASN A 95 23.01 4.01 -14.31
CA ASN A 95 23.47 2.66 -14.02
C ASN A 95 22.84 1.65 -15.01
N SER A 96 23.64 0.79 -15.62
CA SER A 96 23.16 -0.17 -16.64
C SER A 96 22.22 -1.25 -16.06
N LEU A 97 22.32 -1.55 -14.77
CA LEU A 97 21.47 -2.52 -14.09
C LEU A 97 20.15 -1.94 -13.57
N ASP A 98 19.97 -0.62 -13.70
CA ASP A 98 18.74 0.05 -13.31
C ASP A 98 17.75 0.04 -14.49
N LEU A 99 16.60 -0.59 -14.27
CA LEU A 99 15.57 -0.77 -15.29
C LEU A 99 14.24 -0.14 -14.83
N ALA A 100 13.73 0.83 -15.56
CA ALA A 100 12.41 1.41 -15.29
C ALA A 100 11.38 0.79 -16.21
N LEU A 101 10.23 0.41 -15.65
CA LEU A 101 9.04 0.03 -16.40
C LEU A 101 8.32 1.30 -16.88
N LYS A 102 7.86 1.31 -18.13
CA LYS A 102 7.18 2.47 -18.72
C LYS A 102 5.69 2.53 -18.42
N ARG A 103 5.10 1.41 -17.98
CA ARG A 103 3.67 1.28 -17.64
C ARG A 103 3.52 0.85 -16.19
N ASN A 104 2.36 1.16 -15.61
CA ASN A 104 2.06 0.90 -14.20
C ASN A 104 1.39 -0.46 -13.96
N ASP A 105 0.89 -1.10 -15.01
CA ASP A 105 0.24 -2.41 -14.99
C ASP A 105 1.19 -3.58 -15.28
N ILE A 106 2.47 -3.27 -15.53
CA ILE A 106 3.50 -4.26 -15.80
C ILE A 106 4.45 -4.42 -14.60
N PHE A 107 5.00 -5.62 -14.47
CA PHE A 107 5.83 -6.04 -13.34
C PHE A 107 6.96 -6.97 -13.82
N PHE A 108 8.09 -6.90 -13.14
CA PHE A 108 9.13 -7.93 -13.19
C PHE A 108 8.74 -9.10 -12.29
N MET A 109 9.11 -10.30 -12.70
CA MET A 109 8.91 -11.51 -11.90
C MET A 109 10.20 -11.89 -11.16
N VAL A 110 10.09 -12.15 -9.86
CA VAL A 110 11.21 -12.55 -9.00
C VAL A 110 10.87 -13.80 -8.21
N GLU A 111 11.87 -14.62 -7.93
CA GLU A 111 11.70 -15.80 -7.08
C GLU A 111 12.10 -15.50 -5.64
N THR A 112 11.16 -15.68 -4.73
CA THR A 112 11.39 -15.57 -3.28
C THR A 112 11.34 -16.96 -2.65
N PRO A 113 11.86 -17.15 -1.43
CA PRO A 113 11.71 -18.42 -0.71
C PRO A 113 10.25 -18.84 -0.48
N GLN A 114 9.31 -17.89 -0.55
CA GLN A 114 7.86 -18.11 -0.42
C GLN A 114 7.16 -18.26 -1.78
N GLY A 115 7.92 -18.45 -2.86
CA GLY A 115 7.46 -18.61 -4.22
C GLY A 115 7.65 -17.37 -5.08
N ILE A 116 7.06 -17.40 -6.27
CA ILE A 116 7.19 -16.32 -7.25
C ILE A 116 6.41 -15.09 -6.79
N ARG A 117 6.99 -13.90 -6.97
CA ARG A 117 6.39 -12.60 -6.67
C ARG A 117 6.63 -11.61 -7.81
N LEU A 118 5.83 -10.57 -7.84
CA LEU A 118 5.93 -9.47 -8.79
C LEU A 118 6.60 -8.28 -8.13
N THR A 119 7.36 -7.50 -8.89
CA THR A 119 7.93 -6.25 -8.41
C THR A 119 8.02 -5.23 -9.54
N GLN A 120 7.85 -3.95 -9.22
CA GLN A 120 8.15 -2.85 -10.14
C GLN A 120 9.52 -2.23 -9.85
N ASN A 121 10.19 -2.69 -8.79
CA ASN A 121 11.52 -2.23 -8.45
C ASN A 121 12.52 -2.85 -9.42
N GLY A 122 13.06 -2.03 -10.32
CA GLY A 122 14.14 -2.44 -11.22
C GLY A 122 15.53 -1.97 -10.80
N ALA A 123 15.76 -1.69 -9.52
CA ALA A 123 17.09 -1.49 -8.97
C ALA A 123 17.76 -2.86 -8.74
N PHE A 124 18.33 -3.43 -9.81
CA PHE A 124 18.96 -4.74 -9.78
C PHE A 124 20.46 -4.67 -9.53
N THR A 125 21.01 -5.78 -9.05
CA THR A 125 22.43 -5.97 -8.78
C THR A 125 22.85 -7.37 -9.24
N LEU A 126 24.15 -7.60 -9.38
CA LEU A 126 24.68 -8.94 -9.66
C LEU A 126 25.16 -9.57 -8.35
N ASN A 127 24.83 -10.85 -8.14
CA ASN A 127 25.37 -11.62 -7.03
C ASN A 127 26.78 -12.18 -7.37
N ASN A 128 27.41 -12.89 -6.43
CA ASN A 128 28.74 -13.51 -6.61
C ASN A 128 28.80 -14.57 -7.73
N GLU A 129 27.65 -15.04 -8.19
CA GLU A 129 27.50 -16.05 -9.25
C GLU A 129 27.17 -15.39 -10.60
N GLY A 130 27.20 -14.04 -10.67
CA GLY A 130 26.82 -13.28 -11.86
C GLY A 130 25.32 -13.26 -12.16
N THR A 131 24.48 -13.73 -11.23
CA THR A 131 23.01 -13.74 -11.41
C THR A 131 22.41 -12.38 -11.12
N LEU A 132 21.47 -11.95 -11.95
CA LEU A 132 20.69 -10.72 -11.74
C LEU A 132 19.71 -10.90 -10.57
N VAL A 133 19.90 -10.11 -9.52
CA VAL A 133 19.11 -10.16 -8.28
C VAL A 133 18.60 -8.78 -7.87
N THR A 134 17.50 -8.73 -7.11
CA THR A 134 17.06 -7.51 -6.42
C THR A 134 18.04 -7.13 -5.30
N LYS A 135 17.87 -5.95 -4.71
CA LYS A 135 18.65 -5.51 -3.54
C LYS A 135 18.56 -6.46 -2.34
N GLU A 136 17.45 -7.17 -2.22
CA GLU A 136 17.18 -8.19 -1.19
C GLU A 136 17.82 -9.55 -1.52
N GLY A 137 18.40 -9.71 -2.71
CA GLY A 137 19.03 -10.94 -3.17
C GLY A 137 18.07 -11.91 -3.87
N PHE A 138 16.86 -11.47 -4.24
CA PHE A 138 15.92 -12.33 -4.96
C PHE A 138 16.27 -12.38 -6.45
N PRO A 139 16.47 -13.56 -7.06
CA PRO A 139 16.78 -13.67 -8.48
C PRO A 139 15.61 -13.21 -9.35
N VAL A 140 15.95 -12.44 -10.39
CA VAL A 140 15.01 -11.99 -11.42
C VAL A 140 14.83 -13.10 -12.45
N LEU A 141 13.57 -13.41 -12.77
CA LEU A 141 13.25 -14.53 -13.64
C LEU A 141 13.35 -14.14 -15.12
N PRO A 142 14.00 -14.94 -15.97
CA PRO A 142 13.91 -14.80 -17.41
C PRO A 142 12.62 -15.43 -17.97
N SER A 143 12.18 -15.02 -19.16
CA SER A 143 11.02 -15.60 -19.87
C SER A 143 11.09 -17.13 -20.00
N THR A 144 12.29 -17.66 -20.14
CA THR A 144 12.57 -19.10 -20.27
C THR A 144 12.57 -19.86 -18.94
N TYR A 145 12.36 -19.20 -17.80
CA TYR A 145 12.44 -19.81 -16.48
C TYR A 145 11.46 -20.99 -16.32
N PHE A 146 10.22 -20.87 -16.79
CA PHE A 146 9.24 -21.95 -16.70
C PHE A 146 9.56 -23.15 -17.62
N GLN A 147 10.46 -22.97 -18.60
CA GLN A 147 10.89 -24.03 -19.52
C GLN A 147 12.16 -24.74 -19.01
N ASN A 148 13.18 -23.96 -18.63
CA ASN A 148 14.52 -24.48 -18.36
C ASN A 148 14.97 -24.33 -16.90
N ARG A 149 14.23 -23.58 -16.07
CA ARG A 149 14.58 -23.22 -14.68
C ARG A 149 16.00 -22.67 -14.53
N GLN A 150 16.41 -21.85 -15.48
CA GLN A 150 17.69 -21.14 -15.46
C GLN A 150 17.46 -19.66 -15.14
N TYR A 151 18.42 -19.05 -14.45
CA TYR A 151 18.41 -17.62 -14.15
C TYR A 151 19.23 -16.84 -15.18
N VAL A 152 19.00 -15.53 -15.22
CA VAL A 152 19.83 -14.61 -15.98
C VAL A 152 21.20 -14.52 -15.31
N THR A 153 22.22 -15.09 -15.95
CA THR A 153 23.61 -15.01 -15.51
C THR A 153 24.43 -14.17 -16.48
N LEU A 154 25.23 -13.28 -15.93
CA LEU A 154 26.18 -12.45 -16.66
C LEU A 154 27.59 -12.99 -16.44
N PRO A 155 28.37 -13.21 -17.51
CA PRO A 155 29.81 -13.49 -17.40
C PRO A 155 30.56 -12.31 -16.75
N ASP A 156 31.66 -12.60 -16.05
CA ASP A 156 32.44 -11.66 -15.22
C ASP A 156 32.97 -10.37 -15.92
N ASP A 157 32.95 -10.32 -17.25
CA ASP A 157 33.48 -9.20 -18.08
C ASP A 157 32.41 -8.60 -19.03
N GLY A 158 31.13 -8.86 -18.75
CA GLY A 158 30.01 -8.45 -19.59
C GLY A 158 29.37 -7.12 -19.19
N GLU A 159 29.13 -6.24 -20.16
CA GLU A 159 28.21 -5.11 -20.00
C GLU A 159 26.79 -5.59 -20.33
N LEU A 160 25.89 -5.57 -19.35
CA LEU A 160 24.48 -5.88 -19.59
C LEU A 160 23.83 -4.74 -20.38
N ARG A 161 23.32 -5.03 -21.56
CA ARG A 161 22.50 -4.12 -22.36
C ARG A 161 21.08 -4.66 -22.44
N VAL A 162 20.08 -3.83 -22.16
CA VAL A 162 18.67 -4.22 -22.20
C VAL A 162 17.96 -3.44 -23.28
N ASP A 163 17.34 -4.13 -24.24
CA ASP A 163 16.52 -3.49 -25.26
C ASP A 163 15.14 -3.11 -24.69
N LYS A 164 14.42 -2.23 -25.40
CA LYS A 164 13.12 -1.69 -25.00
C LYS A 164 12.06 -2.78 -24.73
N SER A 165 12.17 -3.93 -25.40
CA SER A 165 11.30 -5.09 -25.22
C SER A 165 11.68 -5.98 -24.02
N GLY A 166 12.78 -5.68 -23.33
CA GLY A 166 13.28 -6.49 -22.19
C GLY A 166 14.23 -7.62 -22.58
N ASN A 167 14.71 -7.66 -23.84
CA ASN A 167 15.78 -8.57 -24.26
C ASN A 167 17.11 -8.15 -23.62
N LEU A 168 17.84 -9.13 -23.11
CA LEU A 168 19.12 -8.97 -22.43
C LEU A 168 20.24 -9.39 -23.37
N TYR A 169 21.21 -8.50 -23.55
CA TYR A 169 22.39 -8.71 -24.36
C TYR A 169 23.65 -8.56 -23.51
N ASN A 170 24.64 -9.38 -23.79
CA ASN A 170 26.01 -9.16 -23.36
C ASN A 170 26.83 -8.85 -24.61
N ARG A 171 27.28 -7.60 -24.76
CA ARG A 171 27.89 -7.09 -26.00
C ARG A 171 26.95 -7.27 -27.20
N GLU A 172 27.24 -8.22 -28.10
CA GLU A 172 26.42 -8.54 -29.28
C GLU A 172 25.61 -9.83 -29.12
N ASP A 173 25.86 -10.64 -28.09
CA ASP A 173 25.20 -11.92 -27.88
C ASP A 173 23.92 -11.76 -27.01
N GLU A 174 22.82 -12.35 -27.45
CA GLU A 174 21.58 -12.42 -26.67
C GLU A 174 21.68 -13.50 -25.59
N ILE A 175 21.59 -13.10 -24.34
CA ILE A 175 21.69 -14.00 -23.18
C ILE A 175 20.31 -14.47 -22.68
N GLY A 176 19.25 -13.73 -23.00
CA GLY A 176 17.89 -14.07 -22.60
C GLY A 176 16.97 -12.86 -22.63
N ARG A 177 15.81 -12.98 -21.99
CA ARG A 177 14.80 -11.92 -21.87
C ARG A 177 14.24 -11.90 -20.46
N LEU A 178 13.98 -10.72 -19.91
CA LEU A 178 13.31 -10.57 -18.62
C LEU A 178 11.87 -11.06 -18.69
N TYR A 179 11.42 -11.78 -17.65
CA TYR A 179 10.02 -12.14 -17.52
C TYR A 179 9.23 -10.92 -17.05
N ILE A 180 8.57 -10.25 -18.00
CA ILE A 180 7.70 -9.09 -17.74
C ILE A 180 6.26 -9.53 -17.94
N VAL A 181 5.44 -9.33 -16.90
CA VAL A 181 4.01 -9.63 -16.95
C VAL A 181 3.19 -8.37 -16.79
N GLN A 182 2.07 -8.32 -17.50
CA GLN A 182 0.98 -7.41 -17.24
C GLN A 182 -0.03 -8.08 -16.31
N SER A 183 -0.50 -7.36 -15.30
CA SER A 183 -1.62 -7.80 -14.46
C SER A 183 -2.92 -7.16 -14.95
N ASP A 184 -3.94 -7.99 -15.20
CA ASP A 184 -5.25 -7.51 -15.67
C ASP A 184 -6.00 -6.70 -14.60
N ASP A 185 -5.87 -7.10 -13.34
CA ASP A 185 -6.42 -6.38 -12.18
C ASP A 185 -5.34 -6.12 -11.14
N VAL A 186 -4.69 -4.96 -11.27
CA VAL A 186 -3.64 -4.52 -10.34
C VAL A 186 -4.18 -4.36 -8.90
N LYS A 187 -5.48 -4.14 -8.70
CA LYS A 187 -6.08 -4.01 -7.36
C LYS A 187 -6.20 -5.34 -6.64
N SER A 188 -6.20 -6.46 -7.36
CA SER A 188 -6.25 -7.80 -6.77
C SER A 188 -4.90 -8.19 -6.13
N LEU A 189 -3.82 -7.52 -6.53
CA LEU A 189 -2.47 -7.76 -6.06
C LEU A 189 -2.33 -7.37 -4.59
N LEU A 190 -1.77 -8.30 -3.82
CA LEU A 190 -1.50 -8.11 -2.40
C LEU A 190 -0.04 -7.69 -2.23
N LYS A 191 0.19 -6.49 -1.70
CA LYS A 191 1.52 -6.00 -1.39
C LYS A 191 2.12 -6.83 -0.25
N GLU A 192 3.27 -7.45 -0.52
CA GLU A 192 4.15 -8.04 0.46
C GLU A 192 5.37 -7.11 0.63
N GLY A 193 6.03 -7.16 1.79
CA GLY A 193 7.17 -6.26 2.07
C GLY A 193 8.25 -6.27 0.97
N ALA A 194 9.15 -5.28 1.00
CA ALA A 194 10.20 -5.09 0.00
C ALA A 194 9.72 -4.85 -1.44
N ASN A 195 8.59 -4.14 -1.60
CA ASN A 195 7.99 -3.82 -2.91
C ASN A 195 7.66 -5.06 -3.75
N LEU A 196 7.24 -6.12 -3.07
CA LEU A 196 6.77 -7.35 -3.69
C LEU A 196 5.25 -7.35 -3.75
N PHE A 197 4.71 -7.98 -4.79
CA PHE A 197 3.28 -8.16 -4.97
C PHE A 197 2.99 -9.63 -5.20
N LYS A 198 2.04 -10.15 -4.43
CA LYS A 198 1.49 -11.48 -4.57
C LYS A 198 0.24 -11.43 -5.42
N PHE A 199 0.20 -12.30 -6.42
CA PHE A 199 -0.94 -12.53 -7.30
C PHE A 199 -1.71 -13.79 -6.84
N LYS A 200 -2.98 -13.89 -7.20
CA LYS A 200 -3.85 -15.01 -6.80
C LYS A 200 -3.71 -16.23 -7.72
N SER A 201 -3.75 -16.00 -9.03
CA SER A 201 -3.57 -17.02 -10.06
C SER A 201 -2.68 -16.48 -11.18
N THR A 202 -1.92 -17.36 -11.81
CA THR A 202 -1.13 -17.03 -13.00
C THR A 202 -2.02 -16.70 -14.20
N ASP A 203 -3.29 -17.12 -14.20
CA ASP A 203 -4.25 -16.82 -15.27
C ASP A 203 -4.60 -15.31 -15.38
N GLU A 204 -4.33 -14.53 -14.32
CA GLU A 204 -4.54 -13.07 -14.28
C GLU A 204 -3.31 -12.29 -14.80
N LEU A 205 -2.28 -13.00 -15.27
CA LEU A 205 -1.02 -12.45 -15.75
C LEU A 205 -0.82 -12.76 -17.22
N THR A 206 -0.57 -11.72 -18.01
CA THR A 206 -0.22 -11.83 -19.42
C THR A 206 1.27 -11.54 -19.60
N GLU A 207 2.04 -12.49 -20.12
CA GLU A 207 3.44 -12.24 -20.50
C GLU A 207 3.50 -11.25 -21.66
N LEU A 208 4.35 -10.22 -21.52
CA LEU A 208 4.59 -9.26 -22.58
C LEU A 208 5.97 -9.50 -23.18
N ASP A 209 5.99 -9.67 -24.50
CA ASP A 209 7.18 -10.05 -25.25
C ASP A 209 7.60 -8.99 -26.31
N THR A 210 6.74 -8.00 -26.52
CA THR A 210 6.88 -6.98 -27.56
C THR A 210 6.45 -5.60 -27.07
N GLY A 211 7.12 -4.56 -27.57
CA GLY A 211 6.78 -3.15 -27.30
C GLY A 211 7.83 -2.42 -26.46
N GLU A 212 7.56 -1.14 -26.15
CA GLU A 212 8.43 -0.34 -25.29
C GLU A 212 8.06 -0.54 -23.81
N LEU A 213 8.60 -1.60 -23.21
CA LEU A 213 8.28 -2.01 -21.84
C LEU A 213 9.28 -1.44 -20.83
N VAL A 214 10.57 -1.43 -21.19
CA VAL A 214 11.69 -1.13 -20.29
C VAL A 214 12.48 0.08 -20.79
N ALA A 215 13.01 0.86 -19.84
CA ALA A 215 14.03 1.88 -20.07
C ALA A 215 15.26 1.59 -19.19
N GLN A 216 16.38 1.26 -19.83
CA GLN A 216 17.66 1.02 -19.15
C GLN A 216 18.34 2.33 -18.72
N GLY A 217 18.97 2.34 -17.54
CA GLY A 217 19.61 3.54 -16.98
C GLY A 217 18.65 4.42 -16.19
N PHE A 218 17.43 3.94 -15.95
CA PHE A 218 16.38 4.69 -15.29
C PHE A 218 15.78 3.87 -14.16
N LEU A 219 15.33 4.55 -13.11
CA LEU A 219 14.51 3.97 -12.05
C LEU A 219 13.19 4.71 -11.93
N GLU A 220 12.13 3.97 -11.65
CA GLU A 220 10.89 4.56 -11.17
C GLU A 220 11.09 5.06 -9.74
N THR A 221 10.70 6.30 -9.49
CA THR A 221 10.65 6.90 -8.15
C THR A 221 9.34 6.57 -7.45
N SER A 222 9.28 6.72 -6.12
CA SER A 222 8.02 6.54 -5.41
C SER A 222 6.96 7.53 -5.90
N ASN A 223 5.69 7.10 -5.96
CA ASN A 223 4.56 7.98 -6.28
C ASN A 223 4.06 8.80 -5.07
N ILE A 224 4.90 8.95 -4.05
CA ILE A 224 4.61 9.70 -2.83
C ILE A 224 4.93 11.18 -3.04
N ASN A 225 3.98 12.02 -2.65
CA ASN A 225 4.21 13.45 -2.53
C ASN A 225 4.58 13.80 -1.07
N PRO A 226 5.85 14.20 -0.78
CA PRO A 226 6.30 14.50 0.58
C PRO A 226 5.48 15.59 1.25
N VAL A 227 5.13 16.64 0.50
CA VAL A 227 4.41 17.79 1.05
C VAL A 227 3.02 17.35 1.50
N TYR A 228 2.33 16.56 0.67
CA TYR A 228 1.01 16.02 0.98
C TYR A 228 1.04 15.04 2.16
N GLU A 229 2.03 14.13 2.22
CA GLU A 229 2.16 13.20 3.35
C GLU A 229 2.49 13.93 4.65
N MET A 230 3.36 14.93 4.63
CA MET A 230 3.67 15.73 5.83
C MET A 230 2.46 16.54 6.31
N THR A 231 1.67 17.12 5.41
CA THR A 231 0.44 17.82 5.81
C THR A 231 -0.56 16.86 6.46
N ASN A 232 -0.72 15.66 5.90
CA ASN A 232 -1.59 14.64 6.48
C ASN A 232 -1.06 14.13 7.83
N LEU A 233 0.26 14.02 7.99
CA LEU A 233 0.90 13.64 9.26
C LEU A 233 0.61 14.67 10.35
N ILE A 234 0.68 15.96 10.02
CA ILE A 234 0.38 17.05 10.95
C ILE A 234 -1.10 17.04 11.32
N GLU A 235 -1.99 16.90 10.34
CA GLU A 235 -3.44 16.81 10.58
C GLU A 235 -3.77 15.62 11.48
N ALA A 236 -3.19 14.46 11.17
CA ALA A 236 -3.35 13.23 11.91
C ALA A 236 -2.89 13.37 13.38
N ASN A 237 -1.72 13.96 13.61
CA ASN A 237 -1.23 14.23 14.97
C ASN A 237 -2.15 15.18 15.73
N ARG A 238 -2.62 16.26 15.10
CA ARG A 238 -3.60 17.19 15.70
C ARG A 238 -4.90 16.50 16.06
N MET A 239 -5.38 15.57 15.24
CA MET A 239 -6.56 14.77 15.56
C MET A 239 -6.31 13.85 16.76
N VAL A 240 -5.14 13.20 16.87
CA VAL A 240 -4.77 12.41 18.07
C VAL A 240 -4.76 13.29 19.32
N GLU A 241 -4.12 14.45 19.28
CA GLU A 241 -4.09 15.40 20.40
C GLU A 241 -5.49 15.85 20.82
N MET A 242 -6.36 16.13 19.83
CA MET A 242 -7.75 16.50 20.07
C MET A 242 -8.52 15.37 20.75
N TYR A 243 -8.39 14.12 20.26
CA TYR A 243 -9.04 12.97 20.88
C TYR A 243 -8.53 12.68 22.28
N GLN A 244 -7.22 12.84 22.54
CA GLN A 244 -6.65 12.74 23.89
C GLN A 244 -7.25 13.78 24.84
N LYS A 245 -7.43 15.03 24.38
CA LYS A 245 -8.06 16.09 25.19
C LYS A 245 -9.52 15.78 25.52
N VAL A 246 -10.28 15.29 24.54
CA VAL A 246 -11.67 14.87 24.73
C VAL A 246 -11.76 13.68 25.70
N MET A 247 -10.88 12.69 25.54
CA MET A 247 -10.80 11.54 26.44
C MET A 247 -10.51 11.96 27.89
N LYS A 248 -9.54 12.88 28.09
CA LYS A 248 -9.21 13.44 29.40
C LYS A 248 -10.40 14.16 30.02
N SER A 249 -11.14 14.95 29.24
CA SER A 249 -12.31 15.67 29.76
C SER A 249 -13.44 14.72 30.16
N HIS A 250 -13.69 13.66 29.38
CA HIS A 250 -14.66 12.63 29.75
C HIS A 250 -14.25 11.84 30.99
N MET A 251 -12.98 11.42 31.10
CA MET A 251 -12.52 10.57 32.20
C MET A 251 -12.28 11.32 33.51
N ASN A 252 -11.73 12.54 33.43
CA ASN A 252 -11.32 13.27 34.62
C ASN A 252 -12.35 14.31 35.00
N ASP A 253 -12.69 15.23 34.10
CA ASP A 253 -13.50 16.41 34.46
C ASP A 253 -14.94 15.99 34.77
N LEU A 254 -15.60 15.28 33.84
CA LEU A 254 -17.00 14.86 34.01
C LEU A 254 -17.17 13.85 35.14
N ASN A 255 -16.28 12.86 35.25
CA ASN A 255 -16.40 11.87 36.33
C ASN A 255 -16.11 12.49 37.69
N SER A 256 -15.09 13.36 37.81
CA SER A 256 -14.78 14.02 39.09
C SER A 256 -15.91 14.96 39.52
N GLU A 257 -16.51 15.70 38.58
CA GLU A 257 -17.66 16.54 38.85
C GLU A 257 -18.88 15.71 39.28
N ALA A 258 -19.17 14.61 38.59
CA ALA A 258 -20.26 13.71 38.95
C ALA A 258 -20.07 13.09 40.34
N ILE A 259 -18.86 12.62 40.66
CA ILE A 259 -18.50 12.09 41.98
C ILE A 259 -18.68 13.16 43.05
N SER A 260 -18.20 14.38 42.81
CA SER A 260 -18.30 15.50 43.75
C SER A 260 -19.76 15.92 44.00
N LYS A 261 -20.57 15.99 42.94
CA LYS A 261 -22.01 16.28 43.06
C LYS A 261 -22.75 15.21 43.85
N LEU A 262 -22.50 13.92 43.57
CA LEU A 262 -23.09 12.80 44.31
C LEU A 262 -22.65 12.78 45.78
N ALA A 263 -21.41 13.14 46.08
CA ALA A 263 -20.92 13.25 47.46
C ALA A 263 -21.62 14.40 48.21
N SER A 264 -21.86 15.54 47.54
CA SER A 264 -22.49 16.72 48.15
C SER A 264 -24.00 16.58 48.41
N THR A 265 -24.69 15.64 47.75
CA THR A 265 -26.14 15.43 47.94
C THR A 265 -26.49 14.48 49.11
N LYS A 266 -25.47 13.87 49.73
CA LYS A 266 -25.63 12.96 50.89
C LYS A 266 -25.27 13.59 52.24
N ALA A 267 -24.93 14.88 52.27
CA ALA A 267 -24.71 15.69 53.46
C ALA A 267 -25.88 16.65 53.66
#